data_AF-A0AAE4TNZ2-F1
#
_entry.id   AF-A0AAE4TNZ2-F1
#
_cell.length_a   1.000
_cell.length_b   1.000
_cell.length_c   1.000
_cell.angle_alpha   90.00
_cell.angle_beta   90.00
_cell.angle_gamma   90.00
#
_symmetry.space_group_name_H-M   'P 1'
#
loop_
_entity.id
_entity.type
_entity.pdbx_description
1 polymer ?
#
loop_
_entity_poly.entity_id
_entity_poly.type
_entity_poly.pdbx_seq_one_letter_code
_entity_poly.pdbx_strand_id
1 'polypeptide(L)'
;MASYLFSDLGVQLHFGLNTSALLNAIERADEIVLHAAIYSNFADNAVGQLLLQRLQNASLKQLTLIKLEPTRLWRDEFATILRPEMPLQEVEQLYDISRHWCAELKKQFPETVNLVSTQALPLQPILLIGDRLFVGHYAHSHTTSAQGLWLEFDILALGLAPNSLIDWFDTGVPSEQNSAVEVALGCYVEECRRAVGDLWYQSLIELDKGRN
;
A
#
# COMPACT_ATOMS: atom_id res chain seq x y z
N MET A 1 7.84 32.90 -11.43
CA MET A 1 8.36 32.01 -10.35
C MET A 1 7.25 31.88 -9.32
N ALA A 2 6.58 30.74 -9.26
CA ALA A 2 5.59 30.49 -8.21
C ALA A 2 6.34 29.90 -7.00
N SER A 3 6.48 30.68 -5.93
CA SER A 3 6.92 30.18 -4.63
C SER A 3 5.70 29.65 -3.89
N TYR A 4 5.45 28.35 -4.00
CA TYR A 4 4.56 27.67 -3.07
C TYR A 4 5.31 26.46 -2.54
N LEU A 5 6.02 26.66 -1.43
CA LEU A 5 6.25 25.57 -0.49
C LEU A 5 4.89 25.35 0.18
N PHE A 6 4.06 24.54 -0.44
CA PHE A 6 2.76 24.15 0.09
C PHE A 6 2.99 23.43 1.43
N SER A 7 2.67 24.09 2.53
CA SER A 7 2.30 23.41 3.77
C SER A 7 0.79 23.51 3.89
N ASP A 8 0.06 22.84 3.00
CA ASP A 8 -1.36 22.62 3.26
C ASP A 8 -1.47 21.83 4.55
N LEU A 9 -2.34 22.28 5.45
CA LEU A 9 -2.57 21.64 6.73
C LEU A 9 -2.94 20.18 6.45
N GLY A 10 -2.13 19.23 6.89
CA GLY A 10 -2.36 17.81 6.66
C GLY A 10 -1.63 17.18 5.49
N VAL A 11 -0.70 17.86 4.81
CA VAL A 11 0.24 17.21 3.87
C VAL A 11 1.66 17.36 4.38
N GLN A 12 2.40 16.25 4.49
CA GLN A 12 3.82 16.24 4.84
C GLN A 12 4.64 15.50 3.81
N LEU A 13 5.82 16.05 3.53
CA LEU A 13 6.81 15.46 2.63
C LEU A 13 7.95 14.88 3.46
N HIS A 14 8.34 13.64 3.16
CA HIS A 14 9.43 12.95 3.84
C HIS A 14 10.45 12.41 2.84
N PHE A 15 11.73 12.50 3.22
CA PHE A 15 12.82 11.78 2.57
C PHE A 15 13.00 10.45 3.29
N GLY A 16 12.47 9.39 2.70
CA GLY A 16 12.26 8.09 3.31
C GLY A 16 10.92 7.96 4.01
N LEU A 17 10.50 6.71 4.23
CA LEU A 17 9.29 6.40 4.97
C LEU A 17 9.46 6.82 6.44
N ASN A 18 8.66 7.80 6.88
CA ASN A 18 8.65 8.28 8.26
C ASN A 18 8.12 7.19 9.21
N THR A 19 9.03 6.37 9.73
CA THR A 19 8.67 5.20 10.55
C THR A 19 8.00 5.60 11.86
N SER A 20 8.37 6.73 12.46
CA SER A 20 7.71 7.21 13.68
C SER A 20 6.26 7.64 13.43
N ALA A 21 6.00 8.37 12.36
CA ALA A 21 4.63 8.74 11.99
C ALA A 21 3.80 7.51 11.61
N LEU A 22 4.40 6.57 10.87
CA LEU A 22 3.77 5.29 10.52
C LEU A 22 3.37 4.48 11.76
N LEU A 23 4.29 4.30 12.72
CA LEU A 23 3.99 3.56 13.96
C LEU A 23 2.87 4.25 14.76
N ASN A 24 2.89 5.58 14.87
CA ASN A 24 1.83 6.34 15.55
C ASN A 24 0.46 6.18 14.85
N ALA A 25 0.44 6.16 13.52
CA ALA A 25 -0.78 5.92 12.76
C ALA A 25 -1.30 4.50 12.99
N ILE A 26 -0.40 3.50 12.91
CA ILE A 26 -0.73 2.10 13.16
C ILE A 26 -1.22 1.91 14.58
N GLU A 27 -0.73 2.61 15.59
CA GLU A 27 -1.21 2.43 16.97
C GLU A 27 -2.70 2.82 17.15
N ARG A 28 -3.19 3.76 16.33
CA ARG A 28 -4.49 4.42 16.50
C ARG A 28 -5.58 3.93 15.55
N ALA A 29 -5.21 3.39 14.39
CA ALA A 29 -6.17 3.00 13.37
C ALA A 29 -6.92 1.72 13.73
N ASP A 30 -8.23 1.66 13.53
CA ASP A 30 -8.98 0.41 13.67
C ASP A 30 -8.75 -0.53 12.47
N GLU A 31 -8.49 0.05 11.30
CA GLU A 31 -8.42 -0.67 10.02
C GLU A 31 -7.23 -0.18 9.20
N ILE A 32 -6.56 -1.14 8.56
CA ILE A 32 -5.32 -0.91 7.83
C ILE A 32 -5.35 -1.65 6.50
N VAL A 33 -4.97 -0.96 5.42
CA VAL A 33 -4.72 -1.55 4.10
C VAL A 33 -3.29 -1.26 3.70
N LEU A 34 -2.50 -2.31 3.52
CA LEU A 34 -1.13 -2.21 3.02
C LEU A 34 -1.13 -2.69 1.57
N HIS A 35 -0.65 -1.83 0.67
CA HIS A 35 -0.41 -2.12 -0.74
C HIS A 35 1.05 -1.81 -1.08
N ALA A 36 1.92 -2.80 -0.89
CA ALA A 36 3.32 -2.71 -1.25
C ALA A 36 3.75 -3.95 -2.04
N ALA A 37 4.79 -3.80 -2.86
CA ALA A 37 5.30 -4.90 -3.68
C ALA A 37 5.90 -6.04 -2.84
N ILE A 38 6.63 -5.71 -1.76
CA ILE A 38 7.34 -6.67 -0.90
C ILE A 38 7.23 -6.22 0.56
N TYR A 39 6.87 -7.15 1.45
CA TYR A 39 6.75 -6.96 2.90
C TYR A 39 7.87 -7.60 3.73
N SER A 40 8.93 -8.12 3.10
CA SER A 40 10.03 -8.77 3.83
C SER A 40 10.65 -7.88 4.91
N ASN A 41 10.71 -6.57 4.67
CA ASN A 41 11.17 -5.60 5.68
C ASN A 41 10.29 -5.57 6.94
N PHE A 42 9.01 -5.94 6.84
CA PHE A 42 8.08 -6.00 7.97
C PHE A 42 8.13 -7.33 8.71
N ALA A 43 8.82 -8.35 8.20
CA ALA A 43 8.95 -9.61 8.92
C ALA A 43 9.68 -9.42 10.27
N ASP A 44 10.70 -8.56 10.28
CA ASP A 44 11.64 -8.43 11.41
C ASP A 44 11.85 -6.98 11.88
N ASN A 45 10.87 -6.10 11.71
CA ASN A 45 10.99 -4.70 12.13
C ASN A 45 9.88 -4.24 13.09
N ALA A 46 10.02 -3.02 13.60
CA ALA A 46 9.07 -2.41 14.54
C ALA A 46 7.64 -2.32 14.00
N VAL A 47 7.46 -2.12 12.69
CA VAL A 47 6.13 -2.07 12.05
C VAL A 47 5.46 -3.44 12.12
N GLY A 48 6.17 -4.49 11.72
CA GLY A 48 5.67 -5.86 11.82
C GLY A 48 5.36 -6.30 13.24
N GLN A 49 6.25 -5.96 14.18
CA GLN A 49 6.06 -6.25 15.60
C GLN A 49 4.81 -5.56 16.16
N LEU A 50 4.60 -4.28 15.83
CA LEU A 50 3.42 -3.53 16.27
C LEU A 50 2.13 -4.11 15.66
N LEU A 51 2.12 -4.43 14.36
CA LEU A 51 0.98 -5.09 13.72
C LEU A 51 0.65 -6.41 14.40
N LEU A 52 1.65 -7.26 14.64
CA LEU A 52 1.48 -8.53 15.32
C LEU A 52 0.94 -8.35 16.74
N GLN A 53 1.50 -7.42 17.52
CA GLN A 53 1.03 -7.11 18.86
C GLN A 53 -0.44 -6.66 18.85
N ARG A 54 -0.83 -5.79 17.90
CA ARG A 54 -2.20 -5.30 17.81
C ARG A 54 -3.20 -6.39 17.41
N LEU A 55 -2.79 -7.32 16.54
CA LEU A 55 -3.56 -8.51 16.18
C LEU A 55 -3.72 -9.46 17.38
N GLN A 56 -2.63 -9.76 18.09
CA GLN A 56 -2.63 -10.63 19.28
C GLN A 56 -3.52 -10.10 20.40
N ASN A 57 -3.55 -8.78 20.59
CA ASN A 57 -4.38 -8.12 21.59
C ASN A 57 -5.83 -7.85 21.12
N ALA A 58 -6.21 -8.31 19.92
CA ALA A 58 -7.53 -8.06 19.30
C ALA A 58 -7.91 -6.55 19.26
N SER A 59 -6.91 -5.68 19.14
CA SER A 59 -7.08 -4.22 19.13
C SER A 59 -7.16 -3.61 17.73
N LEU A 60 -6.87 -4.42 16.70
CA LEU A 60 -7.01 -4.07 15.29
C LEU A 60 -8.23 -4.81 14.74
N LYS A 61 -9.18 -4.10 14.12
CA LYS A 61 -10.40 -4.70 13.58
C LYS A 61 -10.17 -5.40 12.25
N GLN A 62 -9.38 -4.78 11.38
CA GLN A 62 -9.09 -5.32 10.06
C GLN A 62 -7.67 -4.96 9.60
N LEU A 63 -6.95 -5.94 9.05
CA LEU A 63 -5.71 -5.75 8.32
C LEU A 63 -5.85 -6.36 6.93
N THR A 64 -5.83 -5.54 5.88
CA THR A 64 -5.77 -6.00 4.49
C THR A 64 -4.35 -5.91 3.96
N LEU A 65 -3.79 -7.04 3.56
CA LEU A 65 -2.49 -7.16 2.92
C LEU A 65 -2.70 -7.43 1.43
N ILE A 66 -2.33 -6.48 0.58
CA ILE A 66 -2.33 -6.65 -0.87
C ILE A 66 -0.91 -7.00 -1.29
N LYS A 67 -0.66 -8.27 -1.58
CA LYS A 67 0.66 -8.78 -1.98
C LYS A 67 0.75 -8.99 -3.48
N LEU A 68 1.94 -8.78 -4.02
CA LEU A 68 2.25 -9.01 -5.41
C LEU A 68 2.55 -10.50 -5.67
N GLU A 69 1.92 -11.10 -6.67
CA GLU A 69 2.24 -12.47 -7.12
C GLU A 69 2.39 -12.51 -8.64
N PRO A 70 3.34 -11.76 -9.21
CA PRO A 70 3.33 -11.46 -10.63
C PRO A 70 3.69 -12.70 -11.46
N THR A 71 2.80 -13.07 -12.39
CA THR A 71 3.01 -14.16 -13.37
C THR A 71 3.39 -13.63 -14.76
N ARG A 72 3.55 -12.32 -14.91
CA ARG A 72 3.66 -11.61 -16.19
C ARG A 72 5.08 -11.19 -16.55
N LEU A 73 5.26 -10.85 -17.82
CA LEU A 73 6.54 -10.45 -18.42
C LEU A 73 7.24 -9.27 -17.73
N TRP A 74 6.50 -8.37 -17.08
CA TRP A 74 7.06 -7.20 -16.41
C TRP A 74 7.71 -7.52 -15.04
N ARG A 75 7.53 -8.73 -14.49
CA ARG A 75 8.03 -9.08 -13.15
C ARG A 75 9.53 -8.80 -13.02
N ASP A 76 10.31 -9.34 -13.95
CA ASP A 76 11.77 -9.29 -13.87
C ASP A 76 12.25 -7.85 -14.04
N GLU A 77 11.62 -7.08 -14.93
CA GLU A 77 11.88 -5.64 -15.06
C GLU A 77 11.55 -4.90 -13.76
N PHE A 78 10.40 -5.18 -13.15
CA PHE A 78 10.01 -4.54 -11.89
C PHE A 78 10.88 -4.95 -10.71
N ALA A 79 11.41 -6.18 -10.69
CA ALA A 79 12.42 -6.59 -9.72
C ALA A 79 13.66 -5.69 -9.76
N THR A 80 14.08 -5.26 -10.96
CA THR A 80 15.20 -4.30 -11.11
C THR A 80 14.87 -2.91 -10.60
N ILE A 81 13.59 -2.50 -10.62
CA ILE A 81 13.14 -1.24 -10.01
C ILE A 81 13.18 -1.34 -8.49
N LEU A 82 12.79 -2.48 -7.93
CA LEU A 82 12.77 -2.67 -6.48
C LEU A 82 14.18 -2.80 -5.90
N ARG A 83 15.08 -3.54 -6.57
CA ARG A 83 16.43 -3.86 -6.11
C ARG A 83 17.39 -3.96 -7.32
N PRO A 84 17.85 -2.83 -7.88
CA PRO A 84 18.61 -2.82 -9.14
C PRO A 84 19.97 -3.52 -9.07
N GLU A 85 20.58 -3.57 -7.89
CA GLU A 85 21.91 -4.16 -7.68
C GLU A 85 21.83 -5.60 -7.16
N MET A 86 20.62 -6.12 -6.94
CA MET A 86 20.40 -7.45 -6.39
C MET A 86 20.14 -8.46 -7.51
N PRO A 87 20.79 -9.64 -7.51
CA PRO A 87 20.46 -10.72 -8.42
C PRO A 87 18.97 -11.11 -8.32
N LEU A 88 18.33 -11.42 -9.46
CA LEU A 88 16.90 -11.79 -9.49
C LEU A 88 16.54 -12.92 -8.51
N GLN A 89 17.43 -13.89 -8.34
CA GLN A 89 17.22 -14.99 -7.40
C GLN A 89 17.12 -14.51 -5.94
N GLU A 90 17.91 -13.52 -5.56
CA GLU A 90 17.84 -12.92 -4.22
C GLU A 90 16.59 -12.05 -4.05
N VAL A 91 16.17 -11.35 -5.10
CA VAL A 91 14.88 -10.64 -5.08
C VAL A 91 13.72 -11.63 -4.90
N GLU A 92 13.79 -12.81 -5.51
CA GLU A 92 12.76 -13.84 -5.30
C GLU A 92 12.76 -14.41 -3.89
N GLN A 93 13.91 -14.50 -3.22
CA GLN A 93 13.94 -14.84 -1.79
C GLN A 93 13.24 -13.77 -0.95
N LEU A 94 13.36 -12.48 -1.28
CA LEU A 94 12.61 -11.43 -0.60
C LEU A 94 11.09 -11.58 -0.81
N TYR A 95 10.67 -11.95 -2.00
CA TYR A 95 9.27 -12.29 -2.26
C TYR A 95 8.82 -13.51 -1.47
N ASP A 96 9.64 -14.57 -1.36
CA ASP A 96 9.33 -15.75 -0.56
C ASP A 96 9.14 -15.40 0.92
N ILE A 97 10.04 -14.61 1.50
CA ILE A 97 9.94 -14.12 2.88
C ILE A 97 8.63 -13.32 3.05
N SER A 98 8.36 -12.40 2.12
CA SER A 98 7.12 -11.61 2.15
C SER A 98 5.87 -12.49 2.05
N ARG A 99 5.85 -13.49 1.16
CA ARG A 99 4.74 -14.42 0.99
C ARG A 99 4.51 -15.23 2.27
N HIS A 100 5.59 -15.74 2.85
CA HIS A 100 5.54 -16.53 4.08
C HIS A 100 4.99 -15.71 5.24
N TRP A 101 5.52 -14.49 5.46
CA TRP A 101 5.04 -13.60 6.52
C TRP A 101 3.54 -13.29 6.37
N CYS A 102 3.09 -12.91 5.17
CA CYS A 102 1.67 -12.67 4.92
C CYS A 102 0.79 -13.91 5.19
N ALA A 103 1.25 -15.08 4.73
CA ALA A 103 0.51 -16.33 4.89
C ALA A 103 0.39 -16.74 6.36
N GLU A 104 1.45 -16.58 7.15
CA GLU A 104 1.42 -16.87 8.59
C GLU A 104 0.49 -15.91 9.35
N LEU A 105 0.49 -14.61 9.01
CA LEU A 105 -0.48 -13.67 9.59
C LEU A 105 -1.93 -14.07 9.27
N LYS A 106 -2.23 -14.40 8.01
CA LYS A 106 -3.58 -14.86 7.61
C LYS A 106 -3.98 -16.14 8.33
N LYS A 107 -3.05 -17.08 8.48
CA LYS A 107 -3.30 -18.36 9.15
C LYS A 107 -3.56 -18.20 10.64
N GLN A 108 -2.83 -17.32 11.32
CA GLN A 108 -2.97 -17.08 12.76
C GLN A 108 -4.20 -16.23 13.10
N PHE A 109 -4.57 -15.28 12.22
CA PHE A 109 -5.66 -14.33 12.44
C PHE A 109 -6.65 -14.33 11.25
N PRO A 110 -7.34 -15.45 10.97
CA PRO A 110 -8.10 -15.63 9.73
C PRO A 110 -9.28 -14.67 9.54
N GLU A 111 -9.91 -14.20 10.62
CA GLU A 111 -11.03 -13.27 10.54
C GLU A 111 -10.59 -11.81 10.40
N THR A 112 -9.47 -11.45 11.04
CA THR A 112 -8.98 -10.07 11.12
C THR A 112 -8.02 -9.71 9.98
N VAL A 113 -7.30 -10.69 9.45
CA VAL A 113 -6.36 -10.49 8.35
C VAL A 113 -7.03 -10.89 7.05
N ASN A 114 -7.21 -9.95 6.14
CA ASN A 114 -7.54 -10.20 4.74
C ASN A 114 -6.24 -10.22 3.93
N LEU A 115 -6.03 -11.29 3.16
CA LEU A 115 -4.84 -11.44 2.33
C LEU A 115 -5.28 -11.56 0.88
N VAL A 116 -4.84 -10.61 0.06
CA VAL A 116 -5.20 -10.53 -1.36
C VAL A 116 -3.94 -10.58 -2.21
N SER A 117 -3.96 -11.41 -3.25
CA SER A 117 -2.91 -11.44 -4.28
C SER A 117 -3.32 -10.56 -5.46
N THR A 118 -2.39 -9.79 -6.01
CA THR A 118 -2.62 -9.03 -7.24
C THR A 118 -1.58 -9.35 -8.33
N GLN A 119 -2.05 -9.32 -9.57
CA GLN A 119 -1.25 -9.43 -10.80
C GLN A 119 -1.02 -8.08 -11.49
N ALA A 120 -1.57 -6.99 -10.93
CA ALA A 120 -1.38 -5.65 -11.47
C ALA A 120 0.06 -5.18 -11.19
N LEU A 121 0.65 -4.46 -12.15
CA LEU A 121 1.91 -3.75 -11.93
C LEU A 121 1.65 -2.67 -10.86
N PRO A 122 2.30 -2.72 -9.69
CA PRO A 122 2.08 -1.72 -8.66
C PRO A 122 2.82 -0.45 -9.06
N LEU A 123 2.12 0.67 -9.10
CA LEU A 123 2.71 1.94 -9.55
C LEU A 123 3.41 2.67 -8.41
N GLN A 124 2.98 2.39 -7.17
CA GLN A 124 3.50 3.00 -5.96
C GLN A 124 3.16 2.15 -4.72
N PRO A 125 3.96 2.22 -3.64
CA PRO A 125 3.54 1.69 -2.36
C PRO A 125 2.53 2.64 -1.69
N ILE A 126 1.41 2.10 -1.24
CA ILE A 126 0.29 2.84 -0.63
C ILE A 126 -0.07 2.18 0.70
N LEU A 127 -0.17 2.97 1.77
CA LEU A 127 -0.59 2.51 3.10
C LEU A 127 -1.80 3.35 3.55
N LEU A 128 -2.99 2.74 3.60
CA LEU A 128 -4.19 3.34 4.18
C LEU A 128 -4.27 2.91 5.65
N ILE A 129 -4.23 3.86 6.58
CA ILE A 129 -4.11 3.57 8.02
C ILE A 129 -5.10 4.45 8.76
N GLY A 130 -6.35 4.00 8.84
CA GLY A 130 -7.48 4.81 9.33
C GLY A 130 -7.55 6.16 8.60
N ASP A 131 -7.29 7.24 9.34
CA ASP A 131 -7.31 8.63 8.85
C ASP A 131 -6.00 9.10 8.19
N ARG A 132 -5.02 8.21 8.05
CA ARG A 132 -3.70 8.52 7.49
C ARG A 132 -3.49 7.79 6.16
N LEU A 133 -2.88 8.49 5.22
CA LEU A 133 -2.40 7.90 3.98
C LEU A 133 -0.89 8.14 3.85
N PHE A 134 -0.14 7.07 3.56
CA PHE A 134 1.27 7.15 3.19
C PHE A 134 1.44 6.66 1.77
N VAL A 135 2.07 7.48 0.92
CA VAL A 135 2.35 7.13 -0.48
C VAL A 135 3.82 7.34 -0.76
N GLY A 136 4.48 6.30 -1.27
CA GLY A 136 5.85 6.39 -1.76
C GLY A 136 5.91 6.36 -3.27
N HIS A 137 7.11 6.34 -3.83
CA HIS A 137 7.31 6.23 -5.28
C HIS A 137 8.30 5.12 -5.59
N TYR A 138 7.96 4.28 -6.57
CA TYR A 138 8.96 3.44 -7.22
C TYR A 138 9.70 4.29 -8.28
N ALA A 139 11.00 4.06 -8.42
CA ALA A 139 11.82 4.79 -9.38
C ALA A 139 12.92 3.88 -9.91
N HIS A 140 13.34 4.09 -11.16
CA HIS A 140 14.57 3.52 -11.68
C HIS A 140 15.77 4.21 -11.01
N SER A 141 16.09 3.75 -9.80
CA SER A 141 17.08 4.34 -8.91
C SER A 141 17.82 3.24 -8.18
N HIS A 142 19.10 3.46 -7.88
CA HIS A 142 19.91 2.61 -7.00
C HIS A 142 19.32 2.49 -5.59
N THR A 143 18.47 3.44 -5.21
CA THR A 143 17.84 3.53 -3.90
C THR A 143 16.42 2.95 -3.93
N THR A 144 16.08 2.15 -2.92
CA THR A 144 14.74 1.56 -2.78
C THR A 144 13.67 2.60 -2.43
N SER A 145 12.40 2.33 -2.74
CA SER A 145 11.28 3.22 -2.46
C SER A 145 11.18 3.63 -0.98
N ALA A 146 11.55 2.76 -0.03
CA ALA A 146 11.53 3.06 1.40
C ALA A 146 12.46 4.23 1.81
N GLN A 147 13.48 4.53 1.00
CA GLN A 147 14.42 5.64 1.19
C GLN A 147 14.12 6.83 0.25
N GLY A 148 13.19 6.66 -0.69
CA GLY A 148 12.78 7.67 -1.66
C GLY A 148 11.82 8.72 -1.08
N LEU A 149 11.12 9.43 -1.94
CA LEU A 149 10.16 10.46 -1.54
C LEU A 149 8.85 9.84 -1.07
N TRP A 150 8.39 10.24 0.12
CA TRP A 150 7.08 9.85 0.67
C TRP A 150 6.22 11.07 0.96
N LEU A 151 4.93 10.91 0.70
CA LEU A 151 3.88 11.84 1.10
C LEU A 151 3.07 11.20 2.23
N GLU A 152 2.85 11.96 3.30
CA GLU A 152 1.91 11.64 4.36
C GLU A 152 0.73 12.61 4.27
N PHE A 153 -0.49 12.07 4.32
CA PHE A 153 -1.72 12.85 4.40
C PHE A 153 -2.45 12.57 5.70
N ASP A 154 -2.89 13.65 6.34
CA ASP A 154 -3.86 13.70 7.43
C ASP A 154 -5.21 14.09 6.85
N ILE A 155 -6.11 13.14 6.66
CA ILE A 155 -7.37 13.46 5.99
C ILE A 155 -8.27 14.37 6.84
N LEU A 156 -8.13 14.33 8.17
CA LEU A 156 -8.90 15.18 9.08
C LEU A 156 -8.45 16.64 8.97
N ALA A 157 -7.14 16.87 8.93
CA ALA A 157 -6.60 18.21 8.73
C ALA A 157 -6.90 18.76 7.32
N LEU A 158 -7.10 17.86 6.34
CA LEU A 158 -7.58 18.18 5.00
C LEU A 158 -9.11 18.37 4.91
N GLY A 159 -9.84 18.22 6.01
CA GLY A 159 -11.27 18.49 6.11
C GLY A 159 -12.19 17.34 5.70
N LEU A 160 -11.66 16.12 5.55
CA LEU A 160 -12.47 14.92 5.29
C LEU A 160 -13.04 14.36 6.61
N ALA A 161 -14.12 13.59 6.49
CA ALA A 161 -14.69 12.89 7.64
C ALA A 161 -13.75 11.77 8.13
N PRO A 162 -13.78 11.43 9.44
CA PRO A 162 -13.06 10.27 9.95
C PRO A 162 -13.39 8.99 9.19
N ASN A 163 -12.40 8.13 9.00
CA ASN A 163 -12.41 6.88 8.26
C ASN A 163 -12.77 6.97 6.76
N SER A 164 -12.84 8.17 6.16
CA SER A 164 -13.22 8.30 4.75
C SER A 164 -12.37 7.43 3.80
N LEU A 165 -11.06 7.28 4.05
CA LEU A 165 -10.21 6.43 3.22
C LEU A 165 -10.58 4.95 3.27
N ILE A 166 -10.94 4.45 4.46
CA ILE A 166 -11.35 3.06 4.66
C ILE A 166 -12.75 2.84 4.09
N ASP A 167 -13.68 3.77 4.36
CA ASP A 167 -15.03 3.72 3.79
C ASP A 167 -15.00 3.71 2.26
N TRP A 168 -14.15 4.56 1.65
CA TRP A 168 -13.96 4.55 0.21
C TRP A 168 -13.30 3.26 -0.28
N PHE A 169 -12.34 2.71 0.47
CA PHE A 169 -11.71 1.44 0.14
C PHE A 169 -12.70 0.27 0.16
N ASP A 170 -13.72 0.29 1.02
CA ASP A 170 -14.71 -0.79 1.10
C ASP A 170 -15.89 -0.58 0.14
N THR A 171 -16.43 0.64 0.10
CA THR A 171 -17.70 0.93 -0.60
C THR A 171 -17.50 1.55 -2.00
N GLY A 172 -16.31 2.08 -2.27
CA GLY A 172 -16.00 2.80 -3.50
C GLY A 172 -15.77 4.28 -3.27
N VAL A 173 -14.92 4.87 -4.11
CA VAL A 173 -14.73 6.32 -4.12
C VAL A 173 -16.00 6.97 -4.68
N PRO A 174 -16.57 8.00 -4.01
CA PRO A 174 -17.77 8.69 -4.50
C PRO A 174 -17.59 9.23 -5.93
N SER A 175 -18.63 9.13 -6.75
CA SER A 175 -18.63 9.68 -8.12
C SER A 175 -18.72 11.20 -8.15
N GLU A 176 -19.31 11.80 -7.11
CA GLU A 176 -19.37 13.25 -6.91
C GLU A 176 -18.30 13.65 -5.89
N GLN A 177 -17.10 13.96 -6.40
CA GLN A 177 -16.01 14.52 -5.60
C GLN A 177 -16.09 16.04 -5.67
N ASN A 178 -16.19 16.67 -4.51
CA ASN A 178 -16.44 18.11 -4.37
C ASN A 178 -15.16 18.92 -4.22
N SER A 179 -13.99 18.28 -4.07
CA SER A 179 -12.70 18.96 -3.93
C SER A 179 -11.56 18.25 -4.67
N ALA A 180 -10.52 19.02 -5.03
CA ALA A 180 -9.31 18.48 -5.63
C ALA A 180 -8.58 17.49 -4.70
N VAL A 181 -8.72 17.64 -3.37
CA VAL A 181 -8.17 16.72 -2.38
C VAL A 181 -8.87 15.36 -2.48
N GLU A 182 -10.20 15.33 -2.50
CA GLU A 182 -10.97 14.09 -2.64
C GLU A 182 -10.62 13.35 -3.93
N VAL A 183 -10.50 14.08 -5.05
CA VAL A 183 -10.08 13.50 -6.34
C VAL A 183 -8.69 12.87 -6.21
N ALA A 184 -7.71 13.59 -5.66
CA ALA A 184 -6.34 13.12 -5.56
C ALA A 184 -6.19 11.90 -4.61
N LEU A 185 -6.81 11.96 -3.42
CA LEU A 185 -6.79 10.85 -2.47
C LEU A 185 -7.56 9.64 -2.98
N GLY A 186 -8.66 9.88 -3.69
CA GLY A 186 -9.47 8.85 -4.35
C GLY A 186 -8.67 8.00 -5.33
N CYS A 187 -7.74 8.58 -6.08
CA CYS A 187 -6.88 7.82 -7.01
C CYS A 187 -6.06 6.72 -6.28
N TYR A 188 -5.50 7.03 -5.11
CA TYR A 188 -4.72 6.06 -4.33
C TYR A 188 -5.62 4.95 -3.75
N VAL A 189 -6.81 5.31 -3.29
CA VAL A 189 -7.79 4.33 -2.79
C VAL A 189 -8.28 3.43 -3.93
N GLU A 190 -8.53 3.99 -5.12
CA GLU A 190 -8.89 3.21 -6.31
C GLU A 190 -7.80 2.22 -6.71
N GLU A 191 -6.53 2.59 -6.62
CA GLU A 191 -5.41 1.68 -6.92
C GLU A 191 -5.45 0.45 -5.99
N CYS A 192 -5.60 0.67 -4.68
CA CYS A 192 -5.78 -0.42 -3.70
C CYS A 192 -7.01 -1.28 -4.02
N ARG A 193 -8.17 -0.65 -4.32
CA ARG A 193 -9.40 -1.36 -4.65
C ARG A 193 -9.29 -2.20 -5.91
N ARG A 194 -8.69 -1.65 -6.96
CA ARG A 194 -8.46 -2.34 -8.23
C ARG A 194 -7.54 -3.53 -8.04
N ALA A 195 -6.54 -3.40 -7.18
CA ALA A 195 -5.65 -4.50 -6.82
C ALA A 195 -6.39 -5.62 -6.05
N VAL A 196 -7.41 -5.29 -5.26
CA VAL A 196 -8.22 -6.27 -4.50
C VAL A 196 -9.32 -6.93 -5.32
N GLY A 197 -10.04 -6.16 -6.13
CA GLY A 197 -11.24 -6.62 -6.83
C GLY A 197 -10.98 -7.47 -8.06
N ASP A 198 -9.73 -7.65 -8.49
CA ASP A 198 -9.34 -8.35 -9.73
C ASP A 198 -10.08 -7.83 -11.00
N LEU A 199 -10.69 -6.64 -10.92
CA LEU A 199 -11.49 -6.03 -12.00
C LEU A 199 -10.63 -5.81 -13.25
N TRP A 200 -9.35 -5.48 -13.07
CA TRP A 200 -8.37 -5.41 -14.16
C TRP A 200 -8.03 -6.77 -14.77
N TYR A 201 -8.02 -7.83 -13.96
CA TYR A 201 -7.68 -9.18 -14.41
C TYR A 201 -8.78 -9.78 -15.27
N GLN A 202 -10.05 -9.60 -14.90
CA GLN A 202 -11.18 -10.02 -15.74
C GLN A 202 -11.15 -9.29 -17.10
N SER A 203 -10.94 -7.97 -17.12
CA SER A 203 -10.86 -7.20 -18.37
C SER A 203 -9.66 -7.56 -19.24
N LEU A 204 -8.49 -7.86 -18.64
CA LEU A 204 -7.29 -8.24 -19.40
C LEU A 204 -7.34 -9.69 -19.90
N ILE A 205 -7.91 -10.63 -19.14
CA ILE A 205 -8.19 -11.98 -19.64
C ILE A 205 -9.14 -11.92 -20.84
N GLU A 206 -10.18 -11.08 -20.79
CA GLU A 206 -11.09 -10.91 -21.92
C GLU A 206 -10.39 -10.32 -23.15
N LEU A 207 -9.49 -9.35 -22.96
CA LEU A 207 -8.67 -8.79 -24.05
C LEU A 207 -7.69 -9.81 -24.65
N ASP A 208 -7.06 -10.66 -23.85
CA ASP A 208 -6.15 -11.72 -24.33
C ASP A 208 -6.92 -12.88 -25.00
N LYS A 209 -8.13 -13.20 -24.53
CA LYS A 209 -9.02 -14.17 -25.18
C LYS A 209 -9.52 -13.70 -26.55
N GLY A 210 -9.57 -12.40 -26.80
CA GLY A 210 -9.91 -11.82 -28.10
C GLY A 210 -8.73 -11.66 -29.07
N ARG A 211 -7.52 -12.03 -28.66
CA ARG A 211 -6.27 -11.90 -29.46
C ARG A 211 -5.67 -13.24 -29.90
N ASN A 212 -6.28 -14.36 -29.51
CA ASN A 212 -5.99 -15.71 -30.02
C ASN A 212 -7.11 -16.18 -30.95
#